data_AF-A0A2V6BVV4-F1
#
_entry.id   AF-A0A2V6BVV4-F1
#
_cell.length_a   1.000
_cell.length_b   1.000
_cell.length_c   1.000
_cell.angle_alpha   90.00
_cell.angle_beta   90.00
_cell.angle_gamma   90.00
#
_symmetry.space_group_name_H-M   'P 1'
#
loop_
_entity.id
_entity.type
_entity.pdbx_description
1 polymer ?
#
loop_
_entity_poly.entity_id
_entity_poly.type
_entity_poly.pdbx_seq_one_letter_code
_entity_poly.pdbx_strand_id
1 'polypeptide(L)'
;MTTNGLHPLEALLRERIVFLDGAMGTMIQQYKLSETEYRGKRFREWKGKDLKGSLELLNLTLPHVVEEIHTAYLDAGADVIETNTFSGTTIGLHDFLFQGEPTSRRKDQEFFQRVVDDADLRTLVHEMNLKAAQIARRAADRVANETGQQRFVGGSMGPLPVAGSISPDVNNPAFRAVSFDQLRQTYFDEAKALLEGGVDLLIVETIFDTLNGKAALFAITDAFEETGRKVPLMISGTVIDKSGRNLSGQTVEASLISVAHAQPLILGLNCSLGPDEMEQFVEELARVSPYYMSAYPNAGLPDPLSPTGFPETAETFAPKVAKWAENGWLNVVGGCCGTTPDHIRVLAKLTQKFSPRAVERNTSYT
;
A
#
# COMPACT_ATOMS: atom_id res chain seq x y z
N MET A 1 -27.39 -16.69 -5.53
CA MET A 1 -27.80 -16.67 -4.11
C MET A 1 -27.44 -15.30 -3.59
N THR A 2 -28.43 -14.50 -3.18
CA THR A 2 -28.24 -13.14 -2.67
C THR A 2 -27.33 -13.17 -1.45
N THR A 3 -26.11 -12.66 -1.59
CA THR A 3 -25.15 -12.51 -0.50
C THR A 3 -25.73 -11.54 0.54
N ASN A 4 -25.80 -11.99 1.79
CA ASN A 4 -26.34 -11.30 2.97
C ASN A 4 -25.69 -9.91 3.22
N GLY A 5 -26.01 -8.85 2.46
CA GLY A 5 -25.57 -7.48 2.76
C GLY A 5 -24.05 -7.26 2.91
N LEU A 6 -23.22 -8.24 2.54
CA LEU A 6 -21.76 -8.18 2.63
C LEU A 6 -21.20 -7.41 1.43
N HIS A 7 -20.10 -6.68 1.64
CA HIS A 7 -19.32 -6.13 0.54
C HIS A 7 -18.84 -7.27 -0.39
N PRO A 8 -18.82 -7.11 -1.73
CA PRO A 8 -18.43 -8.18 -2.65
C PRO A 8 -17.04 -8.77 -2.38
N LEU A 9 -16.08 -7.94 -1.95
CA LEU A 9 -14.77 -8.41 -1.53
C LEU A 9 -14.84 -9.36 -0.32
N GLU A 10 -15.68 -9.06 0.68
CA GLU A 10 -15.84 -9.96 1.83
C GLU A 10 -16.49 -11.29 1.43
N ALA A 11 -17.47 -11.25 0.53
CA ALA A 11 -18.06 -12.47 0.00
C ALA A 11 -16.97 -13.35 -0.66
N LEU A 12 -16.06 -12.75 -1.43
CA LEU A 12 -14.95 -13.46 -2.06
C LEU A 12 -13.95 -14.03 -1.04
N LEU A 13 -13.59 -13.27 0.00
CA LEU A 13 -12.68 -13.71 1.07
C LEU A 13 -13.21 -14.92 1.85
N ARG A 14 -14.54 -15.09 1.92
CA ARG A 14 -15.20 -16.25 2.54
C ARG A 14 -15.19 -17.48 1.64
N GLU A 15 -15.14 -17.29 0.33
CA GLU A 15 -15.21 -18.36 -0.67
C GLU A 15 -13.83 -18.95 -0.97
N ARG A 16 -12.81 -18.10 -1.15
CA ARG A 16 -11.46 -18.52 -1.51
C ARG A 16 -10.38 -17.54 -1.08
N ILE A 17 -9.12 -17.95 -1.26
CA ILE A 17 -7.98 -17.04 -1.16
C ILE A 17 -8.07 -16.00 -2.29
N VAL A 18 -7.91 -14.74 -1.92
CA VAL A 18 -7.88 -13.56 -2.78
C VAL A 18 -6.43 -13.22 -3.13
N PHE A 19 -6.17 -12.86 -4.38
CA PHE A 19 -4.85 -12.49 -4.86
C PHE A 19 -4.69 -10.97 -4.93
N LEU A 20 -3.79 -10.42 -4.14
CA LEU A 20 -3.26 -9.06 -4.31
C LEU A 20 -2.17 -9.09 -5.39
N ASP A 21 -1.90 -7.96 -6.03
CA ASP A 21 -0.83 -7.83 -7.01
C ASP A 21 0.57 -7.83 -6.37
N GLY A 22 1.55 -7.36 -7.13
CA GLY A 22 2.96 -7.28 -6.74
C GLY A 22 3.50 -5.86 -6.82
N ALA A 23 4.83 -5.72 -6.84
CA ALA A 23 5.46 -4.41 -6.81
C ALA A 23 5.29 -3.56 -8.09
N MET A 24 4.47 -2.51 -8.01
CA MET A 24 4.40 -1.42 -9.00
C MET A 24 5.79 -0.80 -9.26
N GLY A 25 6.52 -0.43 -8.19
CA GLY A 25 7.82 0.23 -8.32
C GLY A 25 8.89 -0.62 -9.00
N THR A 26 8.96 -1.91 -8.68
CA THR A 26 9.88 -2.84 -9.35
C THR A 26 9.55 -2.97 -10.83
N MET A 27 8.27 -3.03 -11.20
CA MET A 27 7.84 -3.10 -12.59
C MET A 27 8.17 -1.81 -13.36
N ILE A 28 7.93 -0.62 -12.78
CA ILE A 28 8.30 0.67 -13.41
C ILE A 28 9.81 0.75 -13.69
N GLN A 29 10.65 0.26 -12.78
CA GLN A 29 12.11 0.30 -12.97
C GLN A 29 12.57 -0.47 -14.22
N GLN A 30 11.83 -1.49 -14.67
CA GLN A 30 12.16 -2.26 -15.86
C GLN A 30 12.03 -1.45 -17.17
N TYR A 31 11.19 -0.42 -17.18
CA TYR A 31 11.05 0.50 -18.31
C TYR A 31 12.27 1.43 -18.48
N LYS A 32 13.16 1.51 -17.48
CA LYS A 32 14.40 2.32 -17.50
C LYS A 32 14.20 3.78 -17.91
N LEU A 33 13.07 4.35 -17.49
CA LEU A 33 12.66 5.70 -17.83
C LEU A 33 13.72 6.75 -17.41
N SER A 34 13.94 7.70 -18.29
CA SER A 34 14.81 8.86 -18.11
C SER A 34 14.10 9.99 -17.35
N GLU A 35 14.86 10.96 -16.85
CA GLU A 35 14.31 12.18 -16.23
C GLU A 35 13.35 12.93 -17.16
N THR A 36 13.65 12.97 -18.46
CA THR A 36 12.80 13.63 -19.45
C THR A 36 11.44 12.93 -19.60
N GLU A 37 11.42 11.60 -19.52
CA GLU A 37 10.20 10.81 -19.58
C GLU A 37 9.35 10.98 -18.30
N TYR A 38 9.98 10.99 -17.12
CA TYR A 38 9.29 11.30 -15.87
C TYR A 38 8.62 12.66 -15.89
N ARG A 39 9.32 13.70 -16.38
CA ARG A 39 8.78 15.06 -16.51
C ARG A 39 7.62 15.14 -17.50
N GLY A 40 7.67 14.36 -18.57
CA GLY A 40 6.73 14.45 -19.69
C GLY A 40 6.60 15.87 -20.24
N LYS A 41 5.44 16.18 -20.84
CA LYS A 41 5.18 17.53 -21.36
C LYS A 41 4.91 18.55 -20.26
N ARG A 42 4.23 18.14 -19.18
CA ARG A 42 3.72 19.04 -18.13
C ARG A 42 4.84 19.62 -17.26
N PHE A 43 5.86 18.83 -16.95
CA PHE A 43 6.95 19.24 -16.05
C PHE A 43 8.26 19.51 -16.80
N ARG A 44 8.22 19.72 -18.12
CA ARG A 44 9.43 19.97 -18.93
C ARG A 44 10.26 21.12 -18.39
N GLU A 45 9.60 22.20 -17.96
CA GLU A 45 10.24 23.41 -17.44
C GLU A 45 10.43 23.40 -15.91
N TRP A 46 10.19 22.27 -15.24
CA TRP A 46 10.37 22.14 -13.79
C TRP A 46 11.78 22.59 -13.36
N LYS A 47 11.83 23.49 -12.37
CA LYS A 47 13.06 24.13 -11.87
C LYS A 47 13.52 23.59 -10.51
N GLY A 48 12.75 22.68 -9.90
CA GLY A 48 13.13 22.02 -8.66
C GLY A 48 14.06 20.83 -8.90
N LYS A 49 14.10 19.91 -7.93
CA LYS A 49 14.85 18.66 -8.00
C LYS A 49 14.38 17.79 -9.18
N ASP A 50 15.26 16.91 -9.65
CA ASP A 50 14.90 15.86 -10.59
C ASP A 50 13.69 15.04 -10.10
N LEU A 51 12.76 14.77 -11.03
CA LEU A 51 11.50 14.09 -10.77
C LEU A 51 11.57 12.57 -10.96
N LYS A 52 12.67 12.06 -11.53
CA LYS A 52 12.95 10.63 -11.61
C LYS A 52 12.95 10.02 -10.21
N GLY A 53 12.07 9.03 -10.04
CA GLY A 53 11.84 8.36 -8.77
C GLY A 53 10.55 8.78 -8.07
N SER A 54 9.88 9.85 -8.50
CA SER A 54 8.49 10.13 -8.12
C SER A 54 7.57 9.26 -8.97
N LEU A 55 7.24 8.06 -8.50
CA LEU A 55 6.49 7.07 -9.27
C LEU A 55 5.05 7.52 -9.51
N GLU A 56 4.45 8.20 -8.54
CA GLU A 56 3.09 8.73 -8.60
C GLU A 56 2.92 9.77 -9.72
N LEU A 57 4.00 10.46 -10.09
CA LEU A 57 4.00 11.40 -11.21
C LEU A 57 3.63 10.74 -12.54
N LEU A 58 3.96 9.44 -12.68
CA LEU A 58 3.66 8.67 -13.89
C LEU A 58 2.16 8.49 -14.13
N ASN A 59 1.33 8.64 -13.09
CA ASN A 59 -0.13 8.69 -13.26
C ASN A 59 -0.57 9.85 -14.16
N LEU A 60 0.23 10.92 -14.25
CA LEU A 60 -0.04 12.09 -15.08
C LEU A 60 0.79 12.09 -16.36
N THR A 61 2.05 11.68 -16.30
CA THR A 61 3.00 11.84 -17.42
C THR A 61 3.06 10.62 -18.34
N LEU A 62 2.87 9.41 -17.79
CA LEU A 62 2.92 8.15 -18.51
C LEU A 62 1.83 7.17 -18.03
N PRO A 63 0.53 7.55 -18.08
CA PRO A 63 -0.55 6.72 -17.52
C PRO A 63 -0.68 5.34 -18.16
N HIS A 64 -0.25 5.19 -19.41
CA HIS A 64 -0.26 3.90 -20.11
C HIS A 64 0.70 2.88 -19.50
N VAL A 65 1.87 3.32 -19.00
CA VAL A 65 2.83 2.44 -18.31
C VAL A 65 2.20 1.87 -17.04
N VAL A 66 1.52 2.71 -16.26
CA VAL A 66 0.82 2.30 -15.04
C VAL A 66 -0.32 1.33 -15.38
N GLU A 67 -1.11 1.61 -16.41
CA GLU A 67 -2.22 0.77 -16.86
C GLU A 67 -1.75 -0.61 -17.38
N GLU A 68 -0.63 -0.65 -18.10
CA GLU A 68 0.02 -1.88 -18.56
C GLU A 68 0.45 -2.77 -17.40
N ILE A 69 1.04 -2.18 -16.35
CA ILE A 69 1.47 -2.93 -15.16
C ILE A 69 0.26 -3.53 -14.41
N HIS A 70 -0.79 -2.74 -14.19
CA HIS A 70 -2.03 -3.25 -13.59
C HIS A 70 -2.63 -4.40 -14.42
N THR A 71 -2.70 -4.21 -15.74
CA THR A 71 -3.16 -5.25 -16.66
C THR A 71 -2.35 -6.52 -16.51
N ALA A 72 -1.02 -6.42 -16.46
CA ALA A 72 -0.15 -7.58 -16.35
C ALA A 72 -0.39 -8.38 -15.06
N TYR A 73 -0.65 -7.71 -13.93
CA TYR A 73 -1.00 -8.39 -12.68
C TYR A 73 -2.40 -9.02 -12.72
N LEU A 74 -3.39 -8.33 -13.28
CA LEU A 74 -4.74 -8.87 -13.47
C LEU A 74 -4.73 -10.12 -14.36
N ASP A 75 -3.97 -10.09 -15.46
CA ASP A 75 -3.79 -11.22 -16.38
C ASP A 75 -3.01 -12.37 -15.72
N ALA A 76 -2.17 -12.07 -14.73
CA ALA A 76 -1.49 -13.08 -13.91
C ALA A 76 -2.41 -13.73 -12.86
N GLY A 77 -3.59 -13.17 -12.61
CA GLY A 77 -4.58 -13.72 -11.69
C GLY A 77 -4.80 -12.90 -10.42
N ALA A 78 -4.31 -11.66 -10.36
CA ALA A 78 -4.67 -10.75 -9.27
C ALA A 78 -6.17 -10.46 -9.27
N ASP A 79 -6.78 -10.50 -8.09
CA ASP A 79 -8.16 -10.11 -7.84
C ASP A 79 -8.25 -8.64 -7.42
N VAL A 80 -7.23 -8.17 -6.69
CA VAL A 80 -7.08 -6.82 -6.18
C VAL A 80 -5.77 -6.25 -6.75
N ILE A 81 -5.84 -5.04 -7.30
CA ILE A 81 -4.64 -4.27 -7.69
C ILE A 81 -4.53 -3.01 -6.82
N GLU A 82 -3.32 -2.68 -6.40
CA GLU A 82 -3.01 -1.49 -5.60
C GLU A 82 -2.78 -0.28 -6.51
N THR A 83 -3.41 0.86 -6.23
CA THR A 83 -3.15 2.11 -6.99
C THR A 83 -1.69 2.52 -6.88
N ASN A 84 -1.14 3.14 -7.94
CA ASN A 84 0.20 3.73 -7.91
C ASN A 84 0.23 5.03 -7.10
N THR A 85 0.05 4.92 -5.78
CA THR A 85 -0.15 6.03 -4.84
C THR A 85 0.62 5.85 -3.53
N PHE A 86 1.58 4.93 -3.47
CA PHE A 86 2.31 4.61 -2.23
C PHE A 86 2.88 5.83 -1.50
N SER A 87 3.43 6.79 -2.24
CA SER A 87 3.92 8.08 -1.69
C SER A 87 3.03 9.26 -2.06
N GLY A 88 1.78 9.03 -2.46
CA GLY A 88 0.82 9.98 -3.04
C GLY A 88 0.28 11.02 -2.06
N THR A 89 1.13 11.63 -1.27
CA THR A 89 0.75 12.59 -0.22
C THR A 89 1.60 13.85 -0.33
N THR A 90 1.17 14.97 0.27
CA THR A 90 1.98 16.20 0.27
C THR A 90 3.31 15.99 0.98
N ILE A 91 3.30 15.32 2.14
CA ILE A 91 4.53 14.95 2.86
C ILE A 91 5.33 13.89 2.08
N GLY A 92 4.70 12.92 1.43
CA GLY A 92 5.41 11.91 0.63
C GLY A 92 6.16 12.50 -0.56
N LEU A 93 5.54 13.45 -1.26
CA LEU A 93 6.09 14.06 -2.48
C LEU A 93 6.86 15.36 -2.26
N HIS A 94 6.98 15.85 -1.03
CA HIS A 94 7.60 17.15 -0.75
C HIS A 94 9.01 17.28 -1.33
N ASP A 95 9.83 16.23 -1.27
CA ASP A 95 11.20 16.23 -1.79
C ASP A 95 11.29 16.38 -3.32
N PHE A 96 10.20 16.13 -4.03
CA PHE A 96 10.12 16.23 -5.48
C PHE A 96 9.38 17.49 -5.94
N LEU A 97 8.29 17.85 -5.26
CA LEU A 97 7.27 18.77 -5.78
C LEU A 97 7.04 20.00 -4.89
N PHE A 98 7.66 20.08 -3.71
CA PHE A 98 7.66 21.28 -2.88
C PHE A 98 8.98 22.05 -3.06
N GLN A 99 8.90 23.34 -3.39
CA GLN A 99 10.09 24.17 -3.63
C GLN A 99 10.56 24.94 -2.38
N GLY A 100 9.80 24.90 -1.28
CA GLY A 100 10.19 25.60 -0.07
C GLY A 100 11.38 24.93 0.61
N GLU A 101 12.34 25.74 1.05
CA GLU A 101 13.49 25.28 1.84
C GLU A 101 13.21 25.40 3.35
N PRO A 102 13.76 24.51 4.20
CA PRO A 102 13.64 24.65 5.65
C PRO A 102 14.31 25.93 6.15
N THR A 103 13.67 26.59 7.11
CA THR A 103 14.20 27.79 7.78
C THR A 103 15.30 27.45 8.78
N SER A 104 15.23 26.24 9.37
CA SER A 104 16.24 25.67 10.23
C SER A 104 17.13 24.69 9.45
N ARG A 105 18.19 24.16 10.08
CA ARG A 105 19.02 23.09 9.45
C ARG A 105 18.25 21.79 9.24
N ARG A 106 17.01 21.69 9.70
CA ARG A 106 16.21 20.45 9.72
C ARG A 106 14.83 20.73 9.16
N LYS A 107 14.20 19.70 8.60
CA LYS A 107 12.77 19.73 8.30
C LYS A 107 12.03 19.46 9.60
N ASP A 108 11.43 20.49 10.17
CA ASP A 108 10.69 20.49 11.42
C ASP A 108 9.20 20.73 11.17
N GLN A 109 8.42 20.87 12.25
CA GLN A 109 6.98 21.05 12.14
C GLN A 109 6.61 22.33 11.39
N GLU A 110 7.39 23.40 11.46
CA GLU A 110 7.12 24.62 10.68
C GLU A 110 7.34 24.39 9.19
N PHE A 111 8.39 23.64 8.83
CA PHE A 111 8.60 23.21 7.45
C PHE A 111 7.43 22.38 6.93
N PHE A 112 7.05 21.32 7.65
CA PHE A 112 5.98 20.44 7.19
C PHE A 112 4.60 21.09 7.26
N GLN A 113 4.40 22.11 8.09
CA GLN A 113 3.18 22.90 8.04
C GLN A 113 3.04 23.60 6.68
N ARG A 114 4.10 24.21 6.18
CA ARG A 114 4.08 24.83 4.84
C ARG A 114 3.90 23.82 3.72
N VAL A 115 4.46 22.61 3.86
CA VAL A 115 4.25 21.51 2.89
C VAL A 115 2.77 21.12 2.84
N VAL A 116 2.16 20.93 4.01
CA VAL A 116 0.75 20.52 4.11
C VAL A 116 -0.21 21.63 3.71
N ASP A 117 0.17 22.90 3.88
CA ASP A 117 -0.65 24.07 3.49
C ASP A 117 -0.43 24.53 2.05
N ASP A 118 0.53 23.95 1.31
CA ASP A 118 0.85 24.35 -0.05
C ASP A 118 -0.28 23.97 -1.04
N ALA A 119 -1.01 24.97 -1.52
CA ALA A 119 -2.20 24.75 -2.34
C ALA A 119 -1.91 24.08 -3.68
N ASP A 120 -0.76 24.39 -4.30
CA ASP A 120 -0.36 23.82 -5.59
C ASP A 120 0.00 22.34 -5.44
N LEU A 121 0.76 21.99 -4.40
CA LEU A 121 1.12 20.61 -4.06
C LEU A 121 -0.13 19.80 -3.70
N ARG A 122 -1.03 20.34 -2.88
CA ARG A 122 -2.31 19.67 -2.54
C ARG A 122 -3.15 19.38 -3.77
N THR A 123 -3.28 20.36 -4.67
CA THR A 123 -4.02 20.19 -5.93
C THR A 123 -3.39 19.11 -6.80
N LEU A 124 -2.06 19.10 -6.88
CA LEU A 124 -1.32 18.13 -7.68
C LEU A 124 -1.37 16.71 -7.10
N VAL A 125 -1.28 16.57 -5.78
CA VAL A 125 -1.45 15.31 -5.04
C VAL A 125 -2.86 14.77 -5.23
N HIS A 126 -3.89 15.60 -5.09
CA HIS A 126 -5.28 15.21 -5.34
C HIS A 126 -5.45 14.68 -6.77
N GLU A 127 -4.96 15.42 -7.76
CA GLU A 127 -5.03 15.01 -9.16
C GLU A 127 -4.31 13.67 -9.42
N MET A 128 -3.12 13.47 -8.86
CA MET A 128 -2.36 12.22 -9.01
C MET A 128 -3.13 11.02 -8.47
N ASN A 129 -3.67 11.11 -7.25
CA ASN A 129 -4.42 10.02 -6.63
C ASN A 129 -5.72 9.72 -7.36
N LEU A 130 -6.46 10.77 -7.74
CA LEU A 130 -7.69 10.64 -8.52
C LEU A 130 -7.40 9.92 -9.85
N LYS A 131 -6.31 10.29 -10.54
CA LYS A 131 -5.91 9.66 -11.80
C LYS A 131 -5.43 8.23 -11.60
N ALA A 132 -4.67 7.94 -10.55
CA ALA A 132 -4.22 6.60 -10.23
C ALA A 132 -5.40 5.63 -10.03
N ALA A 133 -6.39 6.04 -9.22
CA ALA A 133 -7.62 5.27 -9.00
C ALA A 133 -8.39 5.04 -10.31
N GLN A 134 -8.52 6.08 -11.15
CA GLN A 134 -9.17 5.97 -12.45
C GLN A 134 -8.42 5.04 -13.42
N ILE A 135 -7.08 5.04 -13.41
CA ILE A 135 -6.24 4.15 -14.24
C ILE A 135 -6.46 2.70 -13.81
N ALA A 136 -6.31 2.41 -12.52
CA ALA A 136 -6.53 1.08 -11.97
C ALA A 136 -7.96 0.59 -12.23
N ARG A 137 -8.97 1.45 -12.05
CA ARG A 137 -10.38 1.11 -12.30
C ARG A 137 -10.64 0.73 -13.75
N ARG A 138 -10.08 1.46 -14.72
CA ARG A 138 -10.19 1.09 -16.15
C ARG A 138 -9.59 -0.28 -16.43
N ALA A 139 -8.39 -0.56 -15.91
CA ALA A 139 -7.75 -1.86 -16.09
C ALA A 139 -8.59 -3.00 -15.48
N ALA A 140 -9.04 -2.81 -14.24
CA ALA A 140 -9.85 -3.80 -13.52
C ALA A 140 -11.22 -4.02 -14.17
N ASP A 141 -11.91 -2.97 -14.65
CA ASP A 141 -13.18 -3.10 -15.38
C ASP A 141 -13.01 -3.79 -16.72
N ARG A 142 -11.93 -3.48 -17.45
CA ARG A 142 -11.64 -4.12 -18.74
C ARG A 142 -11.47 -5.63 -18.55
N VAL A 143 -10.61 -6.05 -17.64
CA VAL A 143 -10.37 -7.48 -17.37
C VAL A 143 -11.62 -8.15 -16.78
N ALA A 144 -12.38 -7.45 -15.93
CA ALA A 144 -13.63 -8.00 -15.40
C ALA A 144 -14.67 -8.25 -16.49
N ASN A 145 -14.81 -7.33 -17.44
CA ASN A 145 -15.71 -7.49 -18.59
C ASN A 145 -15.24 -8.60 -19.55
N GLU A 146 -13.93 -8.75 -19.75
CA GLU A 146 -13.35 -9.79 -20.61
C GLU A 146 -13.48 -11.19 -20.00
N THR A 147 -13.31 -11.33 -18.69
CA THR A 147 -13.25 -12.62 -17.99
C THR A 147 -14.56 -13.02 -17.29
N GLY A 148 -15.47 -12.06 -17.08
CA GLY A 148 -16.66 -12.22 -16.26
C GLY A 148 -16.39 -12.32 -14.75
N GLN A 149 -15.13 -12.15 -14.31
CA GLN A 149 -14.75 -12.20 -12.90
C GLN A 149 -14.53 -10.78 -12.37
N GLN A 150 -15.16 -10.45 -11.25
CA GLN A 150 -14.97 -9.14 -10.63
C GLN A 150 -13.51 -8.91 -10.21
N ARG A 151 -13.03 -7.68 -10.40
CA ARG A 151 -11.70 -7.19 -10.01
C ARG A 151 -11.84 -5.91 -9.18
N PHE A 152 -11.01 -5.80 -8.15
CA PHE A 152 -11.07 -4.74 -7.16
C PHE A 152 -9.85 -3.81 -7.26
N VAL A 153 -10.08 -2.54 -6.94
CA VAL A 153 -9.03 -1.52 -6.88
C VAL A 153 -8.82 -1.11 -5.43
N GLY A 154 -7.63 -1.37 -4.90
CA GLY A 154 -7.20 -0.91 -3.58
C GLY A 154 -6.51 0.43 -3.65
N GLY A 155 -7.03 1.43 -2.96
CA GLY A 155 -6.34 2.71 -2.77
C GLY A 155 -5.16 2.53 -1.81
N SER A 156 -3.96 2.38 -2.35
CA SER A 156 -2.72 2.25 -1.56
C SER A 156 -2.36 3.58 -0.90
N MET A 157 -2.18 3.54 0.42
CA MET A 157 -1.72 4.66 1.25
C MET A 157 -0.49 4.17 2.01
N GLY A 158 0.68 4.47 1.46
CA GLY A 158 1.95 4.02 2.02
C GLY A 158 2.45 4.90 3.16
N PRO A 159 3.60 4.56 3.74
CA PRO A 159 4.19 5.28 4.85
C PRO A 159 4.88 6.56 4.36
N LEU A 160 4.96 7.55 5.25
CA LEU A 160 5.62 8.82 4.98
C LEU A 160 7.14 8.74 5.26
N PRO A 161 7.97 9.60 4.65
CA PRO A 161 9.42 9.65 4.91
C PRO A 161 9.79 10.16 6.32
N VAL A 162 8.81 10.30 7.21
CA VAL A 162 8.94 10.87 8.56
C VAL A 162 8.19 10.01 9.56
N ALA A 163 8.76 9.86 10.76
CA ALA A 163 8.15 9.13 11.86
C ALA A 163 7.46 10.09 12.84
N GLY A 164 6.22 9.81 13.22
CA GLY A 164 5.50 10.56 14.24
C GLY A 164 5.91 10.16 15.66
N SER A 165 6.24 8.89 15.89
CA SER A 165 6.56 8.40 17.24
C SER A 165 8.04 8.52 17.61
N ILE A 166 8.94 8.65 16.63
CA ILE A 166 10.39 8.60 16.79
C ILE A 166 11.04 9.94 16.43
N SER A 167 12.01 10.39 17.24
CA SER A 167 12.85 11.54 16.88
C SER A 167 13.90 11.13 15.84
N PRO A 168 14.08 11.88 14.74
CA PRO A 168 15.21 11.68 13.82
C PRO A 168 16.54 12.19 14.40
N ASP A 169 16.55 12.84 15.57
CA ASP A 169 17.76 13.30 16.26
C ASP A 169 17.96 12.57 17.59
N VAL A 170 18.95 11.68 17.61
CA VAL A 170 19.35 10.93 18.82
C VAL A 170 19.82 11.84 19.96
N ASN A 171 20.31 13.05 19.66
CA ASN A 171 20.73 14.02 20.67
C ASN A 171 19.56 14.84 21.24
N ASN A 172 18.40 14.77 20.59
CA ASN A 172 17.17 15.42 21.05
C ASN A 172 15.98 14.44 20.93
N PRO A 173 15.80 13.53 21.90
CA PRO A 173 14.73 12.53 21.85
C PRO A 173 13.32 13.13 21.94
N ALA A 174 13.19 14.39 22.37
CA ALA A 174 11.91 15.12 22.41
C ALA A 174 11.52 15.74 21.07
N PHE A 175 12.46 15.93 20.14
CA PHE A 175 12.18 16.51 18.83
C PHE A 175 11.25 15.61 18.00
N ARG A 176 10.32 16.22 17.25
CA ARG A 176 9.49 15.56 16.25
C ARG A 176 9.47 16.40 14.99
N ALA A 177 9.74 15.77 13.84
CA ALA A 177 9.73 16.46 12.55
C ALA A 177 8.31 16.89 12.16
N VAL A 178 7.31 16.10 12.52
CA VAL A 178 5.90 16.31 12.15
C VAL A 178 4.98 16.21 13.36
N SER A 179 3.83 16.87 13.27
CA SER A 179 2.73 16.74 14.23
C SER A 179 1.69 15.72 13.76
N PHE A 180 0.82 15.26 14.66
CA PHE A 180 -0.28 14.36 14.30
C PHE A 180 -1.25 15.00 13.31
N ASP A 181 -1.56 16.29 13.47
CA ASP A 181 -2.47 17.00 12.57
C ASP A 181 -1.92 17.12 11.14
N GLN A 182 -0.59 17.29 11.01
CA GLN A 182 0.08 17.30 9.71
C GLN A 182 0.00 15.92 9.03
N LEU A 183 0.24 14.85 9.79
CA LEU A 183 0.08 13.47 9.33
C LEU A 183 -1.38 13.20 8.89
N ARG A 184 -2.35 13.61 9.72
CA ARG A 184 -3.77 13.44 9.43
C ARG A 184 -4.18 14.19 8.16
N GLN A 185 -3.81 15.46 8.03
CA GLN A 185 -4.18 16.28 6.87
C GLN A 185 -3.61 15.72 5.57
N THR A 186 -2.36 15.26 5.57
CA THR A 186 -1.74 14.72 4.36
C THR A 186 -2.39 13.41 3.90
N TYR A 187 -2.81 12.54 4.83
CA TYR A 187 -3.53 11.32 4.50
C TYR A 187 -4.99 11.59 4.15
N PHE A 188 -5.61 12.65 4.69
CA PHE A 188 -6.99 13.02 4.37
C PHE A 188 -7.10 13.43 2.89
N ASP A 189 -6.17 14.26 2.41
CA ASP A 189 -6.14 14.71 1.02
C ASP A 189 -6.00 13.51 0.05
N GLU A 190 -5.15 12.54 0.39
CA GLU A 190 -4.97 11.30 -0.38
C GLU A 190 -6.22 10.41 -0.34
N ALA A 191 -6.73 10.08 0.85
CA ALA A 191 -7.89 9.22 1.03
C ALA A 191 -9.13 9.78 0.31
N LYS A 192 -9.36 11.09 0.42
CA LYS A 192 -10.46 11.78 -0.26
C LYS A 192 -10.36 11.61 -1.78
N ALA A 193 -9.19 11.86 -2.36
CA ALA A 193 -8.96 11.73 -3.80
C ALA A 193 -9.14 10.28 -4.29
N LEU A 194 -8.67 9.29 -3.53
CA LEU A 194 -8.85 7.87 -3.83
C LEU A 194 -10.35 7.47 -3.82
N LEU A 195 -11.11 7.94 -2.82
CA LEU A 195 -12.55 7.68 -2.71
C LEU A 195 -13.36 8.31 -3.84
N GLU A 196 -13.05 9.56 -4.20
CA GLU A 196 -13.59 10.24 -5.39
C GLU A 196 -13.22 9.48 -6.68
N GLY A 197 -12.02 8.90 -6.71
CA GLY A 197 -11.47 8.17 -7.84
C GLY A 197 -12.07 6.80 -8.12
N GLY A 198 -12.84 6.23 -7.19
CA GLY A 198 -13.54 4.98 -7.47
C GLY A 198 -13.07 3.73 -6.74
N VAL A 199 -12.13 3.81 -5.79
CA VAL A 199 -11.54 2.61 -5.16
C VAL A 199 -12.58 1.74 -4.42
N ASP A 200 -12.35 0.44 -4.40
CA ASP A 200 -13.22 -0.56 -3.76
C ASP A 200 -12.83 -0.85 -2.30
N LEU A 201 -11.61 -0.48 -1.91
CA LEU A 201 -11.07 -0.55 -0.55
C LEU A 201 -9.95 0.49 -0.39
N LEU A 202 -9.63 0.85 0.85
CA LEU A 202 -8.43 1.62 1.18
C LEU A 202 -7.43 0.70 1.90
N ILE A 203 -6.16 0.81 1.54
CA ILE A 203 -5.07 -0.03 2.03
C ILE A 203 -4.04 0.88 2.70
N VAL A 204 -4.01 0.87 4.03
CA VAL A 204 -2.93 1.53 4.78
C VAL A 204 -1.81 0.51 4.95
N GLU A 205 -0.74 0.64 4.16
CA GLU A 205 0.28 -0.39 4.04
C GLU A 205 1.67 0.06 4.50
N THR A 206 2.56 -0.93 4.71
CA THR A 206 3.95 -0.73 5.12
C THR A 206 4.07 0.17 6.36
N ILE A 207 3.16 0.01 7.34
CA ILE A 207 3.15 0.82 8.56
C ILE A 207 4.39 0.48 9.38
N PHE A 208 5.42 1.33 9.29
CA PHE A 208 6.64 1.22 10.11
C PHE A 208 6.50 1.95 11.45
N ASP A 209 5.67 3.00 11.49
CA ASP A 209 5.40 3.84 12.66
C ASP A 209 3.90 3.83 12.96
N THR A 210 3.53 3.31 14.13
CA THR A 210 2.12 3.14 14.50
C THR A 210 1.39 4.48 14.66
N LEU A 211 2.08 5.58 15.01
CA LEU A 211 1.43 6.89 15.11
C LEU A 211 1.03 7.42 13.72
N ASN A 212 1.89 7.21 12.70
CA ASN A 212 1.54 7.48 11.31
C ASN A 212 0.33 6.65 10.87
N GLY A 213 0.35 5.35 11.16
CA GLY A 213 -0.79 4.47 10.86
C GLY A 213 -2.09 4.96 11.49
N LYS A 214 -2.07 5.37 12.76
CA LYS A 214 -3.25 5.95 13.43
C LYS A 214 -3.70 7.27 12.83
N ALA A 215 -2.78 8.12 12.37
CA ALA A 215 -3.14 9.35 11.67
C ALA A 215 -3.84 9.07 10.34
N ALA A 216 -3.38 8.07 9.58
CA ALA A 216 -4.06 7.61 8.36
C ALA A 216 -5.48 7.11 8.66
N LEU A 217 -5.64 6.26 9.67
CA LEU A 217 -6.96 5.71 10.04
C LEU A 217 -7.95 6.80 10.51
N PHE A 218 -7.45 7.80 11.23
CA PHE A 218 -8.25 8.98 11.59
C PHE A 218 -8.67 9.76 10.35
N ALA A 219 -7.71 10.05 9.46
CA ALA A 219 -7.94 10.78 8.22
C ALA A 219 -8.94 10.07 7.28
N ILE A 220 -8.90 8.74 7.21
CA ILE A 220 -9.86 7.94 6.45
C ILE A 220 -11.28 8.09 7.03
N THR A 221 -11.41 8.15 8.36
CA THR A 221 -12.70 8.40 9.01
C THR A 221 -13.28 9.76 8.59
N ASP A 222 -12.46 10.82 8.63
CA ASP A 222 -12.87 12.14 8.15
C ASP A 222 -13.23 12.12 6.66
N ALA A 223 -12.45 11.41 5.83
CA ALA A 223 -12.70 11.32 4.40
C ALA A 223 -14.00 10.56 4.10
N PHE A 224 -14.34 9.53 4.88
CA PHE A 224 -15.64 8.86 4.79
C PHE A 224 -16.80 9.79 5.14
N GLU A 225 -16.65 10.63 6.16
CA GLU A 225 -17.67 11.63 6.54
C GLU A 225 -17.86 12.69 5.46
N GLU A 226 -16.76 13.24 4.94
CA GLU A 226 -16.76 14.29 3.91
C GLU A 226 -17.32 13.78 2.57
N THR A 227 -16.93 12.59 2.13
CA THR A 227 -17.32 12.05 0.82
C THR A 227 -18.65 11.29 0.85
N GLY A 228 -19.10 10.85 2.03
CA GLY A 228 -20.25 9.95 2.19
C GLY A 228 -20.01 8.53 1.62
N ARG A 229 -18.79 8.21 1.17
CA ARG A 229 -18.43 6.92 0.58
C ARG A 229 -17.60 6.11 1.57
N LYS A 230 -18.18 5.01 2.08
CA LYS A 230 -17.47 4.05 2.94
C LYS A 230 -17.08 2.81 2.14
N VAL A 231 -15.83 2.41 2.26
CA VAL A 231 -15.29 1.17 1.66
C VAL A 231 -14.54 0.36 2.73
N PRO A 232 -14.35 -0.95 2.56
CA PRO A 232 -13.55 -1.75 3.47
C PRO A 232 -12.12 -1.21 3.65
N LEU A 233 -11.56 -1.46 4.84
CA LEU A 233 -10.17 -1.13 5.16
C LEU A 233 -9.30 -2.37 5.20
N MET A 234 -8.13 -2.28 4.58
CA MET A 234 -7.03 -3.20 4.76
C MET A 234 -5.88 -2.46 5.46
N ILE A 235 -5.32 -3.08 6.50
CA ILE A 235 -4.21 -2.52 7.26
C ILE A 235 -3.06 -3.51 7.20
N SER A 236 -1.90 -3.07 6.72
CA SER A 236 -0.70 -3.89 6.67
C SER A 236 0.47 -3.22 7.38
N GLY A 237 1.00 -3.91 8.39
CA GLY A 237 2.20 -3.50 9.09
C GLY A 237 3.47 -4.02 8.42
N THR A 238 4.62 -3.44 8.76
CA THR A 238 5.91 -4.00 8.38
C THR A 238 6.75 -4.32 9.60
N VAL A 239 7.41 -5.47 9.58
CA VAL A 239 8.41 -5.88 10.57
C VAL A 239 9.78 -5.65 9.96
N ILE A 240 10.63 -4.87 10.62
CA ILE A 240 11.87 -4.38 9.98
C ILE A 240 13.04 -5.36 10.09
N ASP A 241 12.99 -6.30 11.04
CA ASP A 241 14.03 -7.31 11.23
C ASP A 241 13.50 -8.55 11.97
N LYS A 242 14.40 -9.51 12.25
CA LYS A 242 14.08 -10.76 12.94
C LYS A 242 13.68 -10.57 14.43
N SER A 243 13.76 -9.37 14.99
CA SER A 243 13.28 -9.09 16.35
C SER A 243 11.75 -9.05 16.46
N GLY A 244 11.04 -9.01 15.33
CA GLY A 244 9.57 -9.04 15.30
C GLY A 244 8.91 -7.72 15.63
N ARG A 245 9.64 -6.61 15.44
CA ARG A 245 9.16 -5.26 15.73
C ARG A 245 9.07 -4.40 14.48
N ASN A 246 8.12 -3.48 14.47
CA ASN A 246 8.16 -2.35 13.54
C ASN A 246 9.22 -1.32 14.00
N LEU A 247 9.45 -0.27 13.20
CA LEU A 247 10.46 0.74 13.52
C LEU A 247 10.12 1.52 14.80
N SER A 248 8.83 1.70 15.12
CA SER A 248 8.37 2.27 16.41
C SER A 248 8.52 1.32 17.62
N GLY A 249 9.09 0.13 17.42
CA GLY A 249 9.40 -0.83 18.48
C GLY A 249 8.22 -1.71 18.91
N GLN A 250 7.07 -1.65 18.22
CA GLN A 250 5.91 -2.47 18.55
C GLN A 250 6.04 -3.88 17.95
N THR A 251 5.65 -4.89 18.73
CA THR A 251 5.46 -6.27 18.22
C THR A 251 4.25 -6.35 17.30
N VAL A 252 4.10 -7.45 16.57
CA VAL A 252 2.93 -7.69 15.69
C VAL A 252 1.60 -7.66 16.48
N GLU A 253 1.54 -8.27 17.66
CA GLU A 253 0.35 -8.24 18.52
C GLU A 253 0.04 -6.82 19.02
N ALA A 254 1.06 -6.08 19.46
CA ALA A 254 0.90 -4.70 19.93
C ALA A 254 0.44 -3.76 18.80
N SER A 255 0.94 -3.99 17.59
CA SER A 255 0.54 -3.24 16.39
C SER A 255 -0.94 -3.50 16.06
N LEU A 256 -1.37 -4.77 16.05
CA LEU A 256 -2.77 -5.18 15.90
C LEU A 256 -3.68 -4.46 16.92
N ILE A 257 -3.34 -4.51 18.20
CA ILE A 257 -4.14 -3.88 19.27
C ILE A 257 -4.24 -2.37 19.03
N SER A 258 -3.14 -1.75 18.62
CA SER A 258 -3.07 -0.30 18.43
C SER A 258 -3.98 0.20 17.30
N VAL A 259 -4.28 -0.63 16.29
CA VAL A 259 -5.11 -0.28 15.12
C VAL A 259 -6.50 -0.92 15.15
N ALA A 260 -6.80 -1.82 16.09
CA ALA A 260 -8.06 -2.56 16.16
C ALA A 260 -9.31 -1.65 16.25
N HIS A 261 -9.18 -0.45 16.79
CA HIS A 261 -10.25 0.54 16.87
C HIS A 261 -10.80 0.97 15.48
N ALA A 262 -10.03 0.80 14.41
CA ALA A 262 -10.47 1.07 13.04
C ALA A 262 -11.31 -0.05 12.42
N GLN A 263 -11.47 -1.19 13.12
CA GLN A 263 -12.27 -2.34 12.68
C GLN A 263 -11.99 -2.81 11.23
N PRO A 264 -10.71 -2.99 10.85
CA PRO A 264 -10.34 -3.31 9.47
C PRO A 264 -11.05 -4.57 8.96
N LEU A 265 -11.27 -4.66 7.65
CA LEU A 265 -11.70 -5.91 7.04
C LEU A 265 -10.56 -6.92 7.04
N ILE A 266 -9.40 -6.47 6.57
CA ILE A 266 -8.20 -7.27 6.38
C ILE A 266 -7.07 -6.67 7.21
N LEU A 267 -6.30 -7.51 7.89
CA LEU A 267 -5.08 -7.15 8.59
C LEU A 267 -3.93 -8.03 8.12
N GLY A 268 -2.73 -7.49 7.99
CA GLY A 268 -1.60 -8.32 7.61
C GLY A 268 -0.23 -7.68 7.75
N LEU A 269 0.72 -8.31 7.06
CA LEU A 269 2.11 -7.89 7.00
C LEU A 269 2.60 -7.82 5.55
N ASN A 270 3.45 -6.83 5.29
CA ASN A 270 4.09 -6.67 4.00
C ASN A 270 5.48 -6.03 4.08
N CYS A 271 6.22 -6.19 2.99
CA CYS A 271 7.53 -5.59 2.77
C CYS A 271 8.59 -5.97 3.84
N SER A 272 9.75 -5.32 3.79
CA SER A 272 10.96 -5.49 4.62
C SER A 272 11.61 -6.89 4.59
N LEU A 273 10.82 -7.95 4.70
CA LEU A 273 11.25 -9.33 4.85
C LEU A 273 10.82 -10.18 3.66
N GLY A 274 11.61 -11.21 3.36
CA GLY A 274 11.21 -12.30 2.48
C GLY A 274 10.27 -13.28 3.18
N PRO A 275 9.76 -14.31 2.48
CA PRO A 275 8.87 -15.31 3.06
C PRO A 275 9.53 -16.04 4.26
N ASP A 276 10.78 -16.46 4.15
CA ASP A 276 11.41 -17.24 5.23
C ASP A 276 11.53 -16.42 6.53
N GLU A 277 11.87 -15.13 6.43
CA GLU A 277 11.99 -14.26 7.60
C GLU A 277 10.63 -13.84 8.18
N MET A 278 9.59 -13.75 7.34
CA MET A 278 8.27 -13.26 7.74
C MET A 278 7.39 -14.38 8.33
N GLU A 279 7.68 -15.66 8.06
CA GLU A 279 6.82 -16.82 8.40
C GLU A 279 6.34 -16.81 9.86
N GLN A 280 7.26 -16.70 10.82
CA GLN A 280 6.92 -16.71 12.25
C GLN A 280 5.98 -15.57 12.67
N PHE A 281 6.04 -14.43 11.98
CA PHE A 281 5.22 -13.26 12.28
C PHE A 281 3.82 -13.37 11.67
N VAL A 282 3.72 -14.02 10.50
CA VAL A 282 2.44 -14.38 9.88
C VAL A 282 1.72 -15.40 10.74
N GLU A 283 2.42 -16.45 11.20
CA GLU A 283 1.87 -17.46 12.11
C GLU A 283 1.31 -16.82 13.39
N GLU A 284 2.12 -15.98 14.04
CA GLU A 284 1.73 -15.34 15.29
C GLU A 284 0.55 -14.39 15.10
N LEU A 285 0.57 -13.55 14.07
CA LEU A 285 -0.53 -12.63 13.79
C LEU A 285 -1.81 -13.39 13.41
N ALA A 286 -1.70 -14.48 12.64
CA ALA A 286 -2.84 -15.35 12.34
C ALA A 286 -3.37 -16.05 13.60
N ARG A 287 -2.56 -16.33 14.62
CA ARG A 287 -3.05 -16.92 15.87
C ARG A 287 -3.96 -15.95 16.64
N VAL A 288 -3.64 -14.65 16.66
CA VAL A 288 -4.34 -13.66 17.49
C VAL A 288 -5.33 -12.77 16.77
N SER A 289 -5.25 -12.67 15.44
CA SER A 289 -6.08 -11.75 14.67
C SER A 289 -7.54 -12.26 14.52
N PRO A 290 -8.54 -11.43 14.87
CA PRO A 290 -9.94 -11.72 14.61
C PRO A 290 -10.39 -11.29 13.20
N TYR A 291 -9.48 -10.80 12.36
CA TYR A 291 -9.76 -10.26 11.02
C TYR A 291 -9.35 -11.24 9.92
N TYR A 292 -9.76 -10.96 8.67
CA TYR A 292 -9.16 -11.63 7.53
C TYR A 292 -7.68 -11.28 7.45
N MET A 293 -6.86 -12.25 7.06
CA MET A 293 -5.40 -12.13 7.11
C MET A 293 -4.80 -11.93 5.71
N SER A 294 -3.92 -10.95 5.57
CA SER A 294 -3.09 -10.77 4.36
C SER A 294 -1.61 -10.98 4.65
N ALA A 295 -0.88 -11.49 3.67
CA ALA A 295 0.59 -11.42 3.67
C ALA A 295 1.12 -11.28 2.24
N TYR A 296 2.03 -10.33 2.05
CA TYR A 296 2.65 -10.05 0.75
C TYR A 296 4.12 -9.63 0.95
N PRO A 297 5.03 -10.60 1.14
CA PRO A 297 6.44 -10.35 1.43
C PRO A 297 7.22 -9.88 0.18
N ASN A 298 8.45 -9.42 0.40
CA ASN A 298 9.40 -9.17 -0.69
C ASN A 298 9.84 -10.48 -1.35
N ALA A 299 10.36 -10.42 -2.57
CA ALA A 299 11.00 -11.55 -3.25
C ALA A 299 12.39 -11.88 -2.63
N GLY A 300 12.40 -12.17 -1.33
CA GLY A 300 13.61 -12.28 -0.51
C GLY A 300 14.05 -10.94 0.08
N LEU A 301 15.13 -10.95 0.85
CA LEU A 301 15.76 -9.72 1.32
C LEU A 301 16.44 -8.97 0.15
N PRO A 302 16.50 -7.63 0.16
CA PRO A 302 17.18 -6.88 -0.89
C PRO A 302 18.63 -7.34 -1.11
N ASP A 303 18.98 -7.63 -2.36
CA ASP A 303 20.30 -8.06 -2.78
C ASP A 303 20.78 -7.21 -3.98
N PRO A 304 21.72 -6.27 -3.77
CA PRO A 304 22.27 -5.43 -4.85
C PRO A 304 22.97 -6.21 -5.97
N LEU A 305 23.35 -7.48 -5.74
CA LEU A 305 23.98 -8.33 -6.74
C LEU A 305 22.94 -9.07 -7.61
N SER A 306 21.68 -9.12 -7.16
CA SER A 306 20.60 -9.70 -7.96
C SER A 306 20.26 -8.80 -9.16
N PRO A 307 19.99 -9.36 -10.36
CA PRO A 307 19.54 -8.59 -11.52
C PRO A 307 18.31 -7.73 -11.28
N THR A 308 17.42 -8.16 -10.37
CA THR A 308 16.17 -7.46 -10.02
C THR A 308 16.28 -6.69 -8.70
N GLY A 309 17.43 -6.76 -8.02
CA GLY A 309 17.60 -6.28 -6.65
C GLY A 309 17.04 -7.24 -5.58
N PHE A 310 16.47 -8.39 -5.98
CA PHE A 310 15.83 -9.36 -5.10
C PHE A 310 16.17 -10.80 -5.54
N PRO A 311 16.54 -11.72 -4.63
CA PRO A 311 17.10 -13.01 -5.01
C PRO A 311 16.06 -14.07 -5.40
N GLU A 312 14.80 -13.94 -4.96
CA GLU A 312 13.79 -14.97 -5.20
C GLU A 312 13.19 -14.87 -6.61
N THR A 313 12.97 -16.04 -7.21
CA THR A 313 12.19 -16.22 -8.45
C THR A 313 10.76 -16.62 -8.11
N ALA A 314 9.87 -16.64 -9.11
CA ALA A 314 8.48 -17.10 -8.91
C ALA A 314 8.44 -18.54 -8.36
N GLU A 315 9.33 -19.40 -8.85
CA GLU A 315 9.43 -20.82 -8.49
C GLU A 315 9.96 -21.04 -7.08
N THR A 316 10.76 -20.12 -6.54
CA THR A 316 11.33 -20.23 -5.19
C THR A 316 10.51 -19.46 -4.15
N PHE A 317 9.88 -18.35 -4.55
CA PHE A 317 8.99 -17.53 -3.72
C PHE A 317 7.65 -18.21 -3.45
N ALA A 318 6.94 -18.62 -4.50
CA ALA A 318 5.55 -19.02 -4.39
C ALA A 318 5.32 -20.25 -3.50
N PRO A 319 6.18 -21.31 -3.51
CA PRO A 319 6.01 -22.43 -2.58
C PRO A 319 6.08 -22.03 -1.11
N LYS A 320 6.92 -21.05 -0.76
CA LYS A 320 7.09 -20.58 0.62
C LYS A 320 5.83 -19.87 1.12
N VAL A 321 5.27 -18.97 0.31
CA VAL A 321 4.00 -18.28 0.64
C VAL A 321 2.82 -19.25 0.60
N ALA A 322 2.82 -20.22 -0.32
CA ALA A 322 1.76 -21.22 -0.42
C ALA A 322 1.65 -22.11 0.84
N LYS A 323 2.76 -22.35 1.54
CA LYS A 323 2.76 -23.05 2.84
C LYS A 323 1.91 -22.32 3.90
N TRP A 324 1.92 -20.99 3.91
CA TRP A 324 1.10 -20.21 4.85
C TRP A 324 -0.39 -20.35 4.56
N ALA A 325 -0.76 -20.38 3.27
CA ALA A 325 -2.11 -20.67 2.83
C ALA A 325 -2.53 -22.11 3.18
N GLU A 326 -1.64 -23.09 2.98
CA GLU A 326 -1.85 -24.49 3.37
C GLU A 326 -2.12 -24.65 4.87
N ASN A 327 -1.40 -23.88 5.69
CA ASN A 327 -1.59 -23.85 7.14
C ASN A 327 -2.88 -23.15 7.58
N GLY A 328 -3.67 -22.60 6.66
CA GLY A 328 -4.92 -21.90 6.95
C GLY A 328 -4.70 -20.53 7.63
N TRP A 329 -3.57 -19.88 7.39
CA TRP A 329 -3.23 -18.60 8.03
C TRP A 329 -3.73 -17.38 7.27
N LEU A 330 -4.03 -17.51 5.97
CA LEU A 330 -4.25 -16.38 5.08
C LEU A 330 -5.61 -16.41 4.38
N ASN A 331 -6.09 -15.21 4.03
CA ASN A 331 -7.23 -14.95 3.17
C ASN A 331 -6.83 -14.17 1.92
N VAL A 332 -5.80 -13.33 2.02
CA VAL A 332 -5.21 -12.58 0.92
C VAL A 332 -3.73 -12.91 0.81
N VAL A 333 -3.25 -13.20 -0.39
CA VAL A 333 -1.83 -13.41 -0.68
C VAL A 333 -1.40 -12.53 -1.85
N GLY A 334 -0.19 -12.00 -1.81
CA GLY A 334 0.36 -11.17 -2.88
C GLY A 334 1.87 -11.09 -2.80
N GLY A 335 2.44 -10.04 -3.40
CA GLY A 335 3.86 -9.75 -3.34
C GLY A 335 4.15 -8.28 -3.07
N CYS A 336 5.31 -7.99 -2.49
CA CYS A 336 5.82 -6.63 -2.36
C CYS A 336 7.08 -6.46 -3.23
N CYS A 337 8.11 -5.76 -2.76
CA CYS A 337 9.29 -5.42 -3.55
C CYS A 337 9.96 -6.66 -4.17
N GLY A 338 10.29 -6.56 -5.46
CA GLY A 338 10.91 -7.65 -6.24
C GLY A 338 9.93 -8.61 -6.89
N THR A 339 8.65 -8.62 -6.49
CA THR A 339 7.65 -9.52 -7.06
C THR A 339 7.09 -9.00 -8.38
N THR A 340 6.84 -9.91 -9.32
CA THR A 340 6.40 -9.63 -10.69
C THR A 340 5.09 -10.38 -10.99
N PRO A 341 4.43 -10.11 -12.13
CA PRO A 341 3.27 -10.90 -12.55
C PRO A 341 3.52 -12.42 -12.58
N ASP A 342 4.75 -12.86 -12.88
CA ASP A 342 5.10 -14.29 -12.85
C ASP A 342 5.00 -14.88 -11.44
N HIS A 343 5.39 -14.12 -10.42
CA HIS A 343 5.26 -14.53 -9.02
C HIS A 343 3.79 -14.74 -8.65
N ILE A 344 2.92 -13.78 -9.02
CA ILE A 344 1.48 -13.86 -8.74
C ILE A 344 0.86 -15.05 -9.47
N ARG A 345 1.25 -15.31 -10.73
CA ARG A 345 0.72 -16.43 -11.51
C ARG A 345 1.06 -17.79 -10.90
N VAL A 346 2.32 -17.98 -10.48
CA VAL A 346 2.74 -19.23 -9.82
C VAL A 346 2.07 -19.36 -8.45
N LEU A 347 2.01 -18.28 -7.68
CA LEU A 347 1.36 -18.26 -6.37
C LEU A 347 -0.13 -18.61 -6.47
N ALA A 348 -0.87 -18.01 -7.41
CA ALA A 348 -2.27 -18.31 -7.64
C ALA A 348 -2.49 -19.78 -7.98
N LYS A 349 -1.69 -20.33 -8.90
CA LYS A 349 -1.74 -21.75 -9.27
C LYS A 349 -1.52 -22.69 -8.07
N LEU A 350 -0.59 -22.37 -7.17
CA LEU A 350 -0.26 -23.23 -6.02
C LEU A 350 -1.28 -23.14 -4.89
N THR A 351 -1.96 -22.01 -4.74
CA THR A 351 -2.81 -21.72 -3.57
C THR A 351 -4.31 -21.88 -3.82
N GLN A 352 -4.77 -21.87 -5.08
CA GLN A 352 -6.20 -22.04 -5.44
C GLN A 352 -6.88 -23.28 -4.85
N LYS A 353 -6.10 -24.33 -4.52
CA LYS A 353 -6.60 -25.57 -3.91
C LYS A 353 -6.85 -25.48 -2.40
N PHE A 354 -6.34 -24.45 -1.72
CA PHE A 354 -6.45 -24.30 -0.27
C PHE A 354 -7.70 -23.50 0.10
N SER A 355 -8.30 -23.86 1.23
CA SER A 355 -9.39 -23.09 1.80
C SER A 355 -8.87 -21.83 2.48
N PRO A 356 -9.58 -20.70 2.40
CA PRO A 356 -9.20 -19.49 3.11
C PRO A 356 -9.31 -19.71 4.62
N ARG A 357 -8.54 -18.95 5.41
CA ARG A 357 -8.67 -18.93 6.87
C ARG A 357 -10.13 -18.64 7.27
N ALA A 358 -10.66 -19.47 8.16
CA ALA A 358 -12.00 -19.25 8.73
C ALA A 358 -11.97 -18.08 9.72
N VAL A 359 -12.86 -17.11 9.52
CA VAL A 359 -13.02 -15.95 10.39
C VAL A 359 -14.48 -15.84 10.80
N GLU A 360 -14.76 -15.96 12.10
CA GLU A 360 -16.09 -15.74 12.66
C GLU A 360 -16.32 -14.25 12.88
N ARG A 361 -16.84 -13.56 11.86
CA ARG A 361 -17.15 -12.12 11.96
C ARG A 361 -18.66 -11.88 12.04
N ASN A 362 -19.09 -11.27 13.15
CA ASN A 362 -20.43 -10.74 13.36
C ASN A 362 -20.40 -9.21 13.11
N THR A 363 -20.51 -8.73 11.87
CA THR A 363 -20.75 -7.29 11.63
C THR A 363 -21.47 -7.04 10.30
N SER A 364 -22.50 -6.19 10.35
CA SER A 364 -23.16 -5.58 9.20
C SER A 364 -22.44 -4.28 8.83
N TYR A 365 -22.19 -4.06 7.54
CA TYR A 365 -21.82 -2.73 7.03
C TYR A 365 -23.10 -1.90 6.90
N THR A 366 -23.55 -1.31 8.00
CA THR A 366 -24.65 -0.34 8.00
C THR A 366 -24.16 0.98 8.53
#